data_AF-A0A2D8HUG1-F1
#
_entry.id   AF-A0A2D8HUG1-F1
#
_cell.length_a   1.000
_cell.length_b   1.000
_cell.length_c   1.000
_cell.angle_alpha   90.00
_cell.angle_beta   90.00
_cell.angle_gamma   90.00
#
_symmetry.space_group_name_H-M   'P 1'
#
loop_
_entity.id
_entity.type
_entity.pdbx_description
1 polymer ?
#
loop_
_entity_poly.entity_id
_entity_poly.type
_entity_poly.pdbx_seq_one_letter_code
_entity_poly.pdbx_strand_id
1 'polypeptide(L)' 'YLVSFRRHNEFHEQCVERIYQDLKALGMKKLTVYARYTRRGGLDINPFRSDFEPALQMQRMARQ' A
#
# COMPACT_ATOMS: atom_id res chain seq x y z
N TYR A 1 2.39 -0.83 14.71
CA TYR A 1 1.53 -1.27 13.61
C TYR A 1 2.37 -1.68 12.40
N LEU A 2 2.84 -0.79 11.52
CA LEU A 2 3.54 -1.20 10.27
C LEU A 2 4.69 -2.22 10.43
N VAL A 3 5.56 -2.08 11.44
CA VAL A 3 6.68 -3.02 11.68
C VAL A 3 6.20 -4.43 12.03
N SER A 4 4.99 -4.60 12.58
CA SER A 4 4.48 -5.94 12.91
C SER A 4 4.30 -6.81 11.67
N PHE A 5 4.07 -6.21 10.49
CA PHE A 5 3.95 -6.90 9.21
C PHE A 5 5.23 -7.61 8.76
N ARG A 6 6.37 -7.41 9.43
CA ARG A 6 7.68 -8.00 9.06
C ARG A 6 7.65 -9.53 8.89
N ARG A 7 6.78 -10.24 9.62
CA ARG A 7 6.64 -11.70 9.54
C ARG A 7 5.26 -12.14 9.01
N HIS A 8 4.47 -11.21 8.48
CA HIS A 8 3.18 -11.52 7.90
C HIS A 8 3.35 -11.91 6.43
N ASN A 9 2.74 -13.03 6.05
CA ASN A 9 2.73 -13.51 4.67
C ASN A 9 1.43 -13.09 4.00
N GLU A 10 1.48 -12.00 3.24
CA GLU A 10 0.36 -11.51 2.44
C GLU A 10 0.87 -11.04 1.08
N PHE A 11 -0.01 -11.04 0.07
CA PHE A 11 0.27 -10.34 -1.17
C PHE A 11 0.37 -8.83 -0.92
N HIS A 12 1.12 -8.12 -1.75
CA HIS A 12 1.34 -6.68 -1.60
C HIS A 12 0.03 -5.89 -1.58
N GLU A 13 -0.92 -6.29 -2.43
CA GLU A 13 -2.25 -5.72 -2.57
C GLU A 13 -3.07 -5.92 -1.29
N GLN A 14 -3.08 -7.14 -0.75
CA GLN A 14 -3.81 -7.49 0.47
C GLN A 14 -3.23 -6.78 1.70
N CYS A 15 -1.91 -6.67 1.78
CA CYS A 15 -1.23 -5.92 2.83
C CYS A 15 -1.68 -4.44 2.83
N VAL A 16 -1.76 -3.81 1.66
CA VAL A 16 -2.23 -2.41 1.53
C VAL A 16 -3.72 -2.27 1.88
N GLU A 17 -4.57 -3.20 1.44
CA GLU A 17 -5.99 -3.20 1.83
C GLU A 17 -6.19 -3.37 3.33
N ARG A 18 -5.42 -4.24 3.99
CA ARG A 18 -5.46 -4.41 5.45
C ARG A 18 -5.08 -3.12 6.16
N ILE A 19 -3.98 -2.48 5.76
CA ILE A 19 -3.55 -1.18 6.31
C ILE A 19 -4.66 -0.13 6.13
N TYR A 20 -5.29 -0.10 4.95
CA TYR A 20 -6.38 0.82 4.67
C TYR A 20 -7.58 0.58 5.58
N GLN A 21 -8.04 -0.66 5.72
CA GLN A 21 -9.20 -1.00 6.55
C GLN A 21 -8.95 -0.72 8.03
N ASP A 22 -7.78 -1.11 8.55
CA ASP A 22 -7.40 -0.88 9.94
C ASP A 22 -7.36 0.62 10.28
N LEU A 23 -6.83 1.46 9.38
CA LEU A 23 -6.84 2.91 9.55
C LEU A 23 -8.24 3.52 9.36
N LYS A 24 -9.03 3.01 8.42
CA LYS A 24 -10.41 3.50 8.17
C LYS A 24 -11.31 3.26 9.38
N ALA A 25 -11.14 2.15 10.09
CA ALA A 25 -11.85 1.82 11.32
C ALA A 25 -11.62 2.83 12.45
N LEU A 26 -10.53 3.62 12.39
CA LEU A 26 -10.25 4.71 13.34
C LEU A 26 -11.03 6.00 13.04
N GLY A 27 -11.91 6.00 12.04
CA GLY A 27 -12.80 7.12 11.74
C GLY A 27 -12.21 8.20 10.81
N MET A 28 -11.20 7.85 10.01
CA MET A 28 -10.62 8.80 9.06
C MET A 28 -11.63 9.21 7.97
N LYS A 29 -11.84 10.53 7.82
CA LYS A 29 -12.79 11.09 6.84
C LYS A 29 -12.33 10.99 5.39
N LYS A 30 -11.02 11.03 5.17
CA LYS A 30 -10.35 10.89 3.87
C LYS A 30 -9.07 10.10 4.09
N LEU A 31 -8.84 9.05 3.32
CA LEU A 31 -7.70 8.17 3.49
C LEU A 31 -7.16 7.71 2.14
N THR A 32 -5.85 7.86 1.95
CA THR A 32 -5.09 7.25 0.86
C THR A 32 -3.96 6.42 1.47
N VAL A 33 -3.82 5.18 1.05
CA VAL A 33 -2.68 4.31 1.36
C VAL A 33 -2.02 3.93 0.03
N TYR A 34 -0.74 4.24 -0.08
CA TYR A 34 0.06 3.93 -1.25
C TYR A 34 1.36 3.26 -0.82
N ALA A 35 1.62 2.05 -1.33
CA ALA A 35 2.85 1.33 -1.05
C ALA A 35 3.60 1.02 -2.35
N ARG A 36 4.93 0.98 -2.23
CA ARG A 36 5.83 0.83 -3.36
C ARG A 36 6.86 -0.25 -3.04
N TYR A 37 6.64 -1.44 -3.57
CA TYR A 37 7.48 -2.59 -3.26
C TYR A 37 8.66 -2.67 -4.24
N THR A 38 9.77 -3.22 -3.75
CA THR A 38 10.91 -3.58 -4.59
C THR A 38 10.53 -4.74 -5.52
N ARG A 39 11.18 -4.81 -6.68
CA ARG A 39 10.87 -5.84 -7.68
C ARG A 39 11.03 -7.27 -7.18
N ARG A 40 10.22 -8.17 -7.72
CA ARG A 40 10.43 -9.62 -7.70
C ARG A 40 10.32 -10.14 -9.13
N GLY A 41 11.31 -10.89 -9.61
CA GLY A 41 11.33 -11.36 -11.01
C GLY A 41 11.30 -10.24 -12.06
N GLY A 42 11.81 -9.05 -11.72
CA GLY A 42 11.82 -7.89 -12.63
C GLY A 42 10.53 -7.06 -12.66
N LEU A 43 9.49 -7.45 -11.93
CA LEU A 43 8.21 -6.74 -11.84
C LEU A 43 8.07 -6.02 -10.50
N ASP A 44 7.68 -4.75 -10.55
CA ASP A 44 7.30 -3.96 -9.36
C ASP A 44 5.78 -3.92 -9.18
N ILE A 45 5.34 -3.97 -7.92
CA ILE A 45 3.93 -3.93 -7.54
C ILE A 45 3.75 -2.75 -6.58
N ASN A 46 2.85 -1.83 -6.93
CA ASN A 46 2.69 -0.56 -6.24
C ASN A 46 1.22 -0.30 -5.93
N PRO A 47 0.63 -1.01 -4.96
CA PRO A 47 -0.81 -0.91 -4.70
C PRO A 47 -1.16 0.47 -4.16
N PHE A 48 -2.20 1.06 -4.72
CA PHE A 48 -2.78 2.34 -4.33
C PHE A 48 -4.24 2.12 -3.94
N ARG A 49 -4.63 2.64 -2.78
CA ARG A 49 -6.01 2.60 -2.29
C ARG A 49 -6.39 3.96 -1.73
N SER A 50 -7.48 4.54 -2.22
CA SER A 50 -8.02 5.81 -1.73
C SER A 50 -9.55 5.82 -1.77
N ASP A 51 -10.20 6.59 -0.90
CA ASP A 51 -11.62 6.92 -0.99
C ASP A 51 -11.92 8.31 -1.56
N PHE A 52 -10.91 9.10 -1.90
CA PHE A 52 -11.10 10.48 -2.36
C PHE A 52 -10.17 10.93 -3.50
N GLU A 53 -9.03 10.27 -3.70
CA GLU A 53 -8.08 10.58 -4.76
C GLU A 53 -8.16 9.56 -5.91
N PRO A 54 -8.12 10.02 -7.17
CA PRO A 54 -7.88 9.11 -8.30
C PRO A 54 -6.46 8.54 -8.22
N ALA A 55 -6.24 7.43 -8.94
CA ALA A 55 -4.93 6.79 -8.98
C ALA A 55 -3.82 7.76 -9.40
N LEU A 56 -2.70 7.75 -8.66
CA LEU A 56 -1.55 8.62 -8.90
C LEU A 56 -0.76 8.22 -10.16
N GLN A 57 -0.14 9.20 -10.81
CA GLN A 57 0.78 8.96 -11.91
C GLN A 57 2.07 8.31 -11.37
N MET A 58 2.43 7.13 -11.92
CA MET A 58 3.53 6.32 -11.40
C MET A 58 4.90 6.85 -11.82
N GLN A 59 5.66 7.46 -10.89
CA GLN A 59 7.08 7.83 -11.11
C GLN A 59 8.03 6.95 -10.31
N ARG A 60 8.92 6.16 -10.93
CA ARG A 60 9.82 5.21 -10.25
C ARG A 60 10.69 5.84 -9.14
N MET A 61 10.86 5.13 -8.03
CA MET A 61 11.75 5.53 -6.91
C MET A 61 13.10 4.79 -6.96
N ALA A 62 14.09 5.30 -6.23
CA ALA A 62 15.49 4.83 -6.26
C ALA A 62 15.72 3.34 -5.99
N ARG A 63 14.81 2.65 -5.28
CA ARG A 63 14.91 1.21 -4.96
C ARG A 63 13.91 0.34 -5.73
N GLN A 64 13.16 0.92 -6.65
CA GLN A 64 12.22 0.19 -7.50
C GLN A 64 12.88 -0.31 -8.76
#